data_AF-A0A928E208-F1
#
_entry.id   AF-A0A928E208-F1
#
_cell.length_a   1.000
_cell.length_b   1.000
_cell.length_c   1.000
_cell.angle_alpha   90.00
_cell.angle_beta   90.00
_cell.angle_gamma   90.00
#
_symmetry.space_group_name_H-M   'P 1'
#
loop_
_entity.id
_entity.type
_entity.pdbx_description
1 polymer ?
#
loop_
_entity_poly.entity_id
_entity_poly.type
_entity_poly.pdbx_seq_one_letter_code
_entity_poly.pdbx_strand_id
1 'polypeptide(L)'
;MPQSFSSTQVAELICTRISHDLIGNIGAVSNAVELLDDDPESIEDVKPILEISSKVLSDRLKFFRLAFGLNNATLKNVEELSKIAQNYVQTLGNRNFPINLDIKINNVQIYKIVLLGIMSLTDVFIKGGKLCVTENSEGLDFIASSDFSLSKPKLQNLQNVLQGILPDENPAQYAQTVYLQSMLHNLGITVKASFSEFEAKLQIA
;
A
#
# COMPACT_ATOMS: atom_id res chain seq x y z
N MET A 1 7.90 26.31 -2.22
CA MET A 1 8.29 24.92 -2.50
C MET A 1 7.60 24.03 -1.47
N PRO A 2 7.12 22.82 -1.82
CA PRO A 2 6.48 21.94 -0.86
C PRO A 2 7.45 21.65 0.30
N GLN A 3 6.92 21.60 1.52
CA GLN A 3 7.72 21.39 2.72
C GLN A 3 8.32 19.98 2.70
N SER A 4 9.64 19.89 2.90
CA SER A 4 10.33 18.60 3.04
C SER A 4 10.10 18.05 4.45
N PHE A 5 9.62 16.81 4.53
CA PHE A 5 9.44 16.11 5.81
C PHE A 5 10.79 15.64 6.35
N SER A 6 11.00 15.80 7.66
CA SER A 6 12.22 15.30 8.30
C SER A 6 12.26 13.77 8.30
N SER A 7 13.45 13.17 8.27
CA SER A 7 13.60 11.70 8.29
C SER A 7 12.94 11.06 9.52
N THR A 8 12.97 11.72 10.67
CA THR A 8 12.28 11.26 11.90
C THR A 8 10.78 11.22 11.72
N GLN A 9 10.17 12.28 11.20
CA GLN A 9 8.72 12.31 10.95
C GLN A 9 8.30 11.23 9.94
N VAL A 10 9.08 11.03 8.88
CA VAL A 10 8.83 9.96 7.90
C VAL A 10 8.86 8.59 8.59
N ALA A 11 9.83 8.34 9.46
CA ALA A 11 9.93 7.09 10.21
C ALA A 11 8.75 6.89 11.18
N GLU A 12 8.34 7.92 11.91
CA GLU A 12 7.18 7.89 12.81
C GLU A 12 5.88 7.56 12.07
N LEU A 13 5.66 8.19 10.91
CA LEU A 13 4.50 7.92 10.05
C LEU A 13 4.50 6.47 9.54
N ILE A 14 5.65 5.97 9.07
CA ILE A 14 5.79 4.59 8.60
C ILE A 14 5.55 3.59 9.73
N CYS A 15 6.15 3.79 10.90
CA CYS A 15 5.96 2.92 12.06
C CYS A 15 4.49 2.88 12.47
N THR A 16 3.83 4.03 12.53
CA THR A 16 2.40 4.12 12.84
C THR A 16 1.55 3.37 11.81
N ARG A 17 1.84 3.54 10.51
CA ARG A 17 1.11 2.86 9.42
C ARG A 17 1.27 1.35 9.49
N ILE A 18 2.50 0.85 9.68
CA ILE A 18 2.76 -0.59 9.78
C ILE A 18 2.05 -1.19 11.00
N SER A 19 2.17 -0.55 12.17
CA SER A 19 1.50 -1.02 13.39
C SER A 19 -0.02 -1.05 13.22
N HIS A 20 -0.61 0.00 12.67
CA HIS A 20 -2.05 0.07 12.38
C HIS A 20 -2.51 -1.05 11.44
N ASP A 21 -1.78 -1.30 10.35
CA ASP A 21 -2.19 -2.29 9.35
C ASP A 21 -2.00 -3.74 9.82
N LEU A 22 -1.24 -3.99 10.89
CA LEU A 22 -1.01 -5.34 11.42
C LEU A 22 -1.84 -5.65 12.67
N ILE A 23 -2.12 -4.65 13.52
CA ILE A 23 -2.69 -4.88 14.85
C ILE A 23 -4.04 -5.62 14.82
N GLY A 24 -4.90 -5.33 13.84
CA GLY A 24 -6.21 -5.98 13.74
C GLY A 24 -6.13 -7.49 13.52
N ASN A 25 -5.23 -7.96 12.65
CA ASN A 25 -5.05 -9.40 12.41
C ASN A 25 -4.27 -10.08 13.54
N ILE A 26 -3.38 -9.36 14.23
CA ILE A 26 -2.73 -9.86 15.45
C ILE A 26 -3.78 -10.10 16.54
N GLY A 27 -4.70 -9.15 16.75
CA GLY A 27 -5.81 -9.31 17.68
C GLY A 27 -6.73 -10.48 17.32
N ALA A 28 -7.05 -10.66 16.04
CA ALA A 28 -7.84 -11.81 15.58
C ALA A 28 -7.17 -13.15 15.89
N VAL A 29 -5.84 -13.26 15.78
CA VAL A 29 -5.08 -14.45 16.18
C VAL A 29 -5.09 -14.64 17.69
N SER A 30 -4.92 -13.57 18.49
CA SER A 30 -4.98 -13.67 19.96
C SER A 30 -6.33 -14.20 20.43
N ASN A 31 -7.42 -13.60 19.96
CA ASN A 31 -8.78 -13.99 20.33
C ASN A 31 -9.09 -15.43 19.90
N ALA A 32 -8.56 -15.86 18.76
CA ALA A 32 -8.66 -17.24 18.28
C ALA A 32 -7.97 -18.22 19.25
N VAL A 33 -6.76 -17.90 19.70
CA VAL A 33 -6.02 -18.75 20.66
C VAL A 33 -6.74 -18.79 22.01
N GLU A 34 -7.20 -17.65 22.51
CA GLU A 34 -7.97 -17.56 23.76
C GLU A 34 -9.23 -18.44 23.71
N LEU A 35 -9.96 -18.44 22.60
CA LEU A 35 -11.14 -19.27 22.43
C LEU A 35 -10.81 -20.78 22.46
N LEU A 36 -9.66 -21.20 21.91
CA LEU A 36 -9.22 -22.60 21.95
C LEU A 36 -8.79 -23.05 23.34
N ASP A 37 -8.22 -22.14 24.14
CA ASP A 37 -7.84 -22.43 25.52
C ASP A 37 -9.08 -22.61 26.40
N ASP A 38 -10.14 -21.82 26.15
CA ASP A 38 -11.41 -21.89 26.87
C ASP A 38 -12.30 -23.07 26.41
N ASP A 39 -12.32 -23.38 25.11
CA ASP A 39 -13.09 -24.46 24.50
C ASP A 39 -12.28 -25.19 23.40
N PRO A 40 -11.55 -26.26 23.76
CA PRO A 40 -10.77 -27.03 22.78
C PRO A 40 -11.58 -27.67 21.65
N GLU A 41 -12.90 -27.82 21.80
CA GLU A 41 -13.77 -28.36 20.74
C GLU A 41 -14.05 -27.33 19.63
N SER A 42 -13.77 -26.04 19.87
CA SER A 42 -13.99 -24.95 18.90
C SER A 42 -12.93 -24.86 17.80
N ILE A 43 -12.05 -25.87 17.66
CA ILE A 43 -10.92 -25.85 16.71
C ILE A 43 -11.35 -25.64 15.25
N GLU A 44 -12.47 -26.23 14.85
CA GLU A 44 -12.98 -26.09 13.47
C GLU A 44 -13.47 -24.67 13.18
N ASP A 45 -13.96 -23.94 14.18
CA ASP A 45 -14.42 -22.55 14.02
C ASP A 45 -13.25 -21.56 13.99
N VAL A 46 -12.20 -21.84 14.77
CA VAL A 46 -11.04 -20.96 14.92
C VAL A 46 -10.02 -21.14 13.80
N LYS A 47 -9.84 -22.36 13.29
CA LYS A 47 -8.82 -22.67 12.27
C LYS A 47 -8.90 -21.76 11.03
N PRO A 48 -10.08 -21.48 10.44
CA PRO A 48 -10.19 -20.53 9.33
C PRO A 48 -9.73 -19.11 9.69
N ILE A 49 -9.98 -18.66 10.92
CA ILE A 49 -9.56 -17.33 11.42
C ILE A 49 -8.04 -17.28 11.48
N LEU A 50 -7.40 -18.31 12.03
CA LEU A 50 -5.94 -18.41 12.12
C LEU A 50 -5.30 -18.46 10.74
N GLU A 51 -5.84 -19.26 9.81
CA GLU A 51 -5.34 -19.39 8.45
C GLU A 51 -5.42 -18.06 7.69
N ILE A 52 -6.58 -17.40 7.71
CA ILE A 52 -6.80 -16.11 7.02
C ILE A 52 -5.91 -15.02 7.63
N SER A 53 -5.92 -14.87 8.96
CA SER A 53 -5.18 -13.81 9.65
C SER A 53 -3.67 -13.97 9.46
N SER A 54 -3.16 -15.20 9.58
CA SER A 54 -1.74 -15.51 9.35
C SER A 54 -1.33 -15.23 7.91
N LYS A 55 -2.16 -15.58 6.93
CA LYS A 55 -1.90 -15.29 5.51
C LYS A 55 -1.84 -13.79 5.26
N VAL A 56 -2.81 -13.03 5.76
CA VAL A 56 -2.85 -11.56 5.63
C VAL A 56 -1.62 -10.92 6.27
N LEU A 57 -1.25 -11.33 7.49
CA LEU A 57 -0.05 -10.84 8.17
C LEU A 57 1.21 -11.14 7.35
N SER A 58 1.35 -12.37 6.84
CA SER A 58 2.50 -12.78 6.02
C SER A 58 2.64 -11.94 4.75
N ASP A 59 1.54 -11.75 4.02
CA ASP A 59 1.55 -11.00 2.76
C ASP A 59 1.84 -9.52 2.99
N ARG A 60 1.22 -8.91 4.00
CA ARG A 60 1.47 -7.51 4.37
C ARG A 60 2.91 -7.29 4.82
N LEU A 61 3.46 -8.17 5.67
CA LEU A 61 4.85 -8.06 6.12
C LEU A 61 5.86 -8.20 4.98
N LYS A 62 5.64 -9.14 4.05
CA LYS A 62 6.51 -9.29 2.86
C LYS A 62 6.51 -8.02 2.01
N PHE A 63 5.34 -7.43 1.81
CA PHE A 63 5.20 -6.16 1.09
C PHE A 63 5.89 -5.01 1.83
N PHE A 64 5.58 -4.80 3.11
CA PHE A 64 6.16 -3.73 3.93
C PHE A 64 7.68 -3.83 4.03
N ARG A 65 8.24 -5.05 4.12
CA ARG A 65 9.69 -5.27 4.12
C ARG A 65 10.35 -4.76 2.83
N LEU A 66 9.70 -4.88 1.67
CA LEU A 66 10.21 -4.33 0.42
C LEU A 66 9.96 -2.82 0.29
N ALA A 67 8.75 -2.36 0.64
CA ALA A 67 8.35 -0.97 0.48
C ALA A 67 9.11 -0.03 1.43
N PHE A 68 9.24 -0.40 2.71
CA PHE A 68 9.78 0.46 3.77
C PHE A 68 11.14 -0.01 4.31
N GLY A 69 11.52 -1.26 4.05
CA GLY A 69 12.78 -1.81 4.55
C GLY A 69 14.01 -1.31 3.81
N LEU A 70 15.19 -1.68 4.34
CA LEU A 70 16.47 -1.47 3.66
C LEU A 70 16.53 -2.29 2.36
N ASN A 71 17.47 -1.93 1.48
CA ASN A 71 17.61 -2.55 0.16
C ASN A 71 17.62 -4.07 0.26
N ASN A 72 16.65 -4.71 -0.39
CA ASN A 72 16.52 -6.15 -0.33
C ASN A 72 17.27 -6.81 -1.50
N ALA A 73 18.44 -7.38 -1.20
CA ALA A 73 19.27 -8.08 -2.18
C ALA A 73 18.63 -9.38 -2.73
N THR A 74 17.49 -9.83 -2.18
CA THR A 74 16.89 -11.11 -2.55
C THR A 74 15.84 -11.04 -3.66
N LEU A 75 15.32 -9.86 -4.03
CA LEU A 75 14.30 -9.75 -5.06
C LEU A 75 14.93 -10.00 -6.44
N LYS A 76 14.50 -11.06 -7.14
CA LYS A 76 15.21 -11.55 -8.33
C LYS A 76 14.69 -10.96 -9.62
N ASN A 77 13.37 -10.82 -9.74
CA ASN A 77 12.72 -10.46 -11.00
C ASN A 77 11.36 -9.77 -10.78
N VAL A 78 10.79 -9.24 -11.87
CA VAL A 78 9.51 -8.53 -11.88
C VAL A 78 8.34 -9.45 -11.53
N GLU A 79 8.41 -10.74 -11.88
CA GLU A 79 7.36 -11.71 -11.54
C GLU A 79 7.21 -11.90 -10.02
N GLU A 80 8.33 -12.03 -9.30
CA GLU A 80 8.35 -12.11 -7.84
C GLU A 80 7.80 -10.84 -7.19
N LEU A 81 8.18 -9.67 -7.71
CA LEU A 81 7.65 -8.39 -7.27
C LEU A 81 6.13 -8.32 -7.46
N SER A 82 5.65 -8.66 -8.66
CA SER A 82 4.23 -8.67 -9.01
C SER A 82 3.44 -9.58 -8.09
N LYS A 83 3.95 -10.77 -7.80
CA LYS A 83 3.30 -11.72 -6.88
C LYS A 83 3.19 -11.15 -5.47
N ILE A 84 4.24 -10.52 -4.95
CA ILE A 84 4.22 -9.91 -3.61
C ILE A 84 3.22 -8.75 -3.56
N ALA A 85 3.23 -7.87 -4.57
CA ALA A 85 2.33 -6.74 -4.67
C ALA A 85 0.86 -7.19 -4.81
N GLN A 86 0.58 -8.18 -5.65
CA GLN A 86 -0.76 -8.74 -5.84
C GLN A 86 -1.26 -9.37 -4.55
N ASN A 87 -0.46 -10.18 -3.86
CA ASN A 87 -0.84 -10.77 -2.58
C ASN A 87 -1.20 -9.70 -1.54
N TYR A 88 -0.42 -8.62 -1.45
CA TYR A 88 -0.74 -7.50 -0.58
C TYR A 88 -2.08 -6.86 -0.93
N VAL A 89 -2.31 -6.54 -2.20
CA VAL A 89 -3.55 -5.92 -2.67
C VAL A 89 -4.78 -6.79 -2.38
N GLN A 90 -4.65 -8.12 -2.46
CA GLN A 90 -5.74 -9.05 -2.08
C GLN A 90 -6.06 -9.03 -0.58
N THR A 91 -5.18 -8.47 0.27
CA THR A 91 -5.48 -8.25 1.70
C THR A 91 -6.28 -6.98 1.97
N LEU A 92 -6.53 -6.16 0.94
CA LEU A 92 -7.19 -4.86 1.06
C LEU A 92 -8.66 -4.93 0.60
N GLY A 93 -9.46 -4.02 1.12
CA GLY A 93 -10.85 -3.86 0.70
C GLY A 93 -11.75 -5.04 1.05
N ASN A 94 -12.84 -5.18 0.30
CA ASN A 94 -13.83 -6.22 0.49
C ASN A 94 -13.62 -7.33 -0.56
N ARG A 95 -13.71 -8.60 -0.16
CA ARG A 95 -13.59 -9.77 -1.06
C ARG A 95 -14.58 -9.74 -2.23
N ASN A 96 -15.75 -9.10 -2.05
CA ASN A 96 -16.76 -8.94 -3.09
C ASN A 96 -16.38 -7.88 -4.14
N PHE A 97 -15.44 -7.00 -3.83
CA PHE A 97 -14.96 -5.93 -4.69
C PHE A 97 -13.43 -5.90 -4.67
N PRO A 98 -12.77 -6.92 -5.27
CA PRO A 98 -11.32 -6.99 -5.27
C PRO A 98 -10.69 -5.88 -6.11
N ILE A 99 -9.44 -5.55 -5.79
CA ILE A 99 -8.60 -4.69 -6.62
C ILE A 99 -7.71 -5.60 -7.47
N ASN A 100 -7.77 -5.44 -8.78
CA ASN A 100 -6.93 -6.17 -9.73
C ASN A 100 -5.67 -5.36 -10.03
N LEU A 101 -4.49 -5.96 -9.84
CA LEU A 101 -3.20 -5.28 -10.04
C LEU A 101 -2.46 -5.85 -11.25
N ASP A 102 -2.13 -4.98 -12.20
CA ASP A 102 -1.30 -5.26 -13.37
C ASP A 102 -0.01 -4.43 -13.32
N ILE A 103 1.16 -5.08 -13.43
CA ILE A 103 2.47 -4.42 -13.37
C ILE A 103 3.25 -4.75 -14.64
N LYS A 104 3.62 -3.71 -15.39
CA LYS A 104 4.38 -3.76 -16.64
C LYS A 104 5.59 -2.85 -16.52
N ILE A 105 6.62 -3.37 -15.86
CA ILE A 105 7.92 -2.71 -15.73
C ILE A 105 9.01 -3.64 -16.28
N ASN A 106 10.11 -3.04 -16.71
CA ASN A 106 11.28 -3.73 -17.23
C ASN A 106 12.39 -3.81 -16.19
N ASN A 107 12.49 -2.81 -15.30
CA ASN A 107 13.53 -2.73 -14.29
C ASN A 107 13.01 -3.15 -12.91
N VAL A 108 13.50 -4.25 -12.34
CA VAL A 108 13.11 -4.66 -10.98
C VAL A 108 13.70 -3.75 -9.90
N GLN A 109 14.77 -3.00 -10.18
CA GLN A 109 15.47 -2.18 -9.17
C GLN A 109 14.63 -0.99 -8.68
N ILE A 110 13.63 -0.57 -9.44
CA ILE A 110 12.66 0.47 -9.06
C ILE A 110 11.52 -0.07 -8.17
N TYR A 111 11.61 -1.32 -7.67
CA TYR A 111 10.56 -1.97 -6.88
C TYR A 111 10.02 -1.10 -5.75
N LYS A 112 10.87 -0.36 -5.04
CA LYS A 112 10.45 0.46 -3.91
C LYS A 112 9.49 1.58 -4.34
N ILE A 113 9.82 2.27 -5.44
CA ILE A 113 8.98 3.31 -6.04
C ILE A 113 7.63 2.70 -6.49
N VAL A 114 7.69 1.52 -7.12
CA VAL A 114 6.51 0.77 -7.57
C VAL A 114 5.59 0.41 -6.40
N LEU A 115 6.12 -0.19 -5.33
CA LEU A 115 5.30 -0.61 -4.19
C LEU A 115 4.69 0.59 -3.45
N LEU A 116 5.44 1.67 -3.26
CA LEU A 116 4.93 2.89 -2.60
C LEU A 116 3.84 3.59 -3.44
N GLY A 117 4.01 3.63 -4.76
CA GLY A 117 3.00 4.14 -5.68
C GLY A 117 1.73 3.28 -5.69
N ILE A 118 1.89 1.95 -5.68
CA ILE A 118 0.76 1.02 -5.56
C ILE A 118 -0.02 1.28 -4.28
N MET A 119 0.67 1.30 -3.13
CA MET A 119 0.05 1.54 -1.83
C MET A 119 -0.62 2.92 -1.74
N SER A 120 -0.10 3.92 -2.45
CA SER A 120 -0.69 5.27 -2.49
C SER A 120 -2.05 5.30 -3.19
N LEU A 121 -2.23 4.51 -4.26
CA LEU A 121 -3.48 4.46 -5.00
C LEU A 121 -4.46 3.39 -4.52
N THR A 122 -4.00 2.32 -3.87
CA THR A 122 -4.93 1.30 -3.36
C THR A 122 -5.90 1.85 -2.32
N ASP A 123 -5.49 2.85 -1.55
CA ASP A 123 -6.33 3.45 -0.52
C ASP A 123 -7.51 4.25 -1.10
N VAL A 124 -7.45 4.69 -2.37
CA VAL A 124 -8.51 5.56 -2.95
C VAL A 124 -9.76 4.80 -3.38
N PHE A 125 -9.68 3.48 -3.52
CA PHE A 125 -10.82 2.65 -3.91
C PHE A 125 -11.86 2.56 -2.78
N ILE A 126 -13.12 2.86 -3.11
CA ILE A 126 -14.27 2.58 -2.22
C ILE A 126 -14.76 1.14 -2.43
N LYS A 127 -14.92 0.73 -3.70
CA LYS A 127 -15.37 -0.60 -4.10
C LYS A 127 -14.53 -1.14 -5.25
N GLY A 128 -13.41 -1.79 -4.92
CA GLY A 128 -12.58 -2.51 -5.89
C GLY A 128 -12.21 -1.73 -7.15
N GLY A 129 -11.65 -2.41 -8.12
CA GLY A 129 -11.29 -1.81 -9.41
C GLY A 129 -10.03 -2.41 -9.98
N LYS A 130 -9.35 -1.64 -10.81
CA LYS A 130 -8.09 -2.01 -11.45
C LYS A 130 -7.03 -0.98 -11.16
N LEU A 131 -5.84 -1.44 -10.79
CA LEU A 131 -4.64 -0.63 -10.68
C LEU A 131 -3.60 -1.16 -11.68
N CYS A 132 -3.15 -0.28 -12.58
CA CYS A 132 -2.12 -0.58 -13.55
C CYS A 132 -0.85 0.22 -13.23
N VAL A 133 0.31 -0.42 -13.28
CA VAL A 133 1.62 0.23 -13.21
C VAL A 133 2.36 -0.03 -14.51
N THR A 134 2.79 1.02 -15.20
CA THR A 134 3.51 0.91 -16.49
C THR A 134 4.78 1.76 -16.48
N GLU A 135 5.91 1.16 -16.84
CA GLU A 135 7.15 1.87 -17.17
C GLU A 135 7.12 2.28 -18.64
N ASN A 136 7.35 3.57 -18.89
CA ASN A 136 7.41 4.15 -20.23
C ASN A 136 8.69 4.99 -20.39
N SER A 137 8.88 5.60 -21.57
CA SER A 137 10.07 6.43 -21.85
C SER A 137 10.18 7.69 -20.98
N GLU A 138 9.09 8.15 -20.39
CA GLU A 138 9.00 9.36 -19.57
C GLU A 138 9.02 9.06 -18.06
N GLY A 139 8.95 7.80 -17.64
CA GLY A 139 8.97 7.40 -16.23
C GLY A 139 7.95 6.30 -15.90
N LEU A 140 7.28 6.43 -14.75
CA LEU A 140 6.29 5.46 -14.27
C LEU A 140 4.90 6.08 -14.20
N ASP A 141 3.93 5.38 -14.78
CA ASP A 141 2.51 5.70 -14.67
C ASP A 141 1.79 4.67 -13.78
N PHE A 142 1.03 5.17 -12.83
CA PHE A 142 0.09 4.39 -12.01
C PHE A 142 -1.32 4.87 -12.33
N ILE A 143 -2.21 3.97 -12.70
CA ILE A 143 -3.59 4.28 -13.07
C ILE A 143 -4.53 3.39 -12.26
N ALA A 144 -5.28 4.00 -11.35
CA ALA A 144 -6.38 3.37 -10.63
C ALA A 144 -7.70 3.71 -11.31
N SER A 145 -8.48 2.71 -11.71
CA SER A 145 -9.80 2.89 -12.33
C SER A 145 -10.85 1.97 -11.70
N SER A 146 -12.09 2.43 -11.59
CA SER A 146 -13.19 1.65 -11.02
C SER A 146 -14.52 2.03 -11.67
N ASP A 147 -15.45 1.08 -11.73
CA ASP A 147 -16.85 1.34 -12.12
C ASP A 147 -17.63 2.10 -11.03
N PHE A 148 -17.03 2.25 -9.84
CA PHE A 148 -17.56 3.03 -8.72
C PHE A 148 -16.70 4.27 -8.48
N SER A 149 -17.32 5.33 -7.96
CA SER A 149 -16.59 6.56 -7.65
C SER A 149 -15.44 6.29 -6.67
N LEU A 150 -14.28 6.87 -6.93
CA LEU A 150 -13.14 6.86 -6.04
C LEU A 150 -13.38 7.82 -4.85
N SER A 151 -12.65 7.61 -3.76
CA SER A 151 -12.80 8.41 -2.54
C SER A 151 -12.26 9.83 -2.74
N LYS A 152 -13.16 10.79 -2.99
CA LYS A 152 -12.81 12.22 -3.13
C LYS A 152 -11.97 12.76 -1.97
N PRO A 153 -12.29 12.50 -0.68
CA PRO A 153 -11.45 12.97 0.42
C PRO A 153 -10.03 12.40 0.36
N LYS A 154 -9.88 11.11 0.03
CA LYS A 154 -8.56 10.49 -0.06
C LYS A 154 -7.74 11.01 -1.24
N LEU A 155 -8.37 11.27 -2.38
CA LEU A 155 -7.73 11.90 -3.54
C LEU A 155 -7.24 13.32 -3.20
N GLN A 156 -8.07 14.10 -2.50
CA GLN A 156 -7.68 15.44 -2.05
C GLN A 156 -6.49 15.39 -1.08
N ASN A 157 -6.53 14.51 -0.08
CA ASN A 157 -5.43 14.35 0.87
C ASN A 157 -4.16 13.83 0.20
N LEU A 158 -4.27 12.91 -0.76
CA LEU A 158 -3.13 12.46 -1.56
C LEU A 158 -2.48 13.64 -2.29
N GLN A 159 -3.28 14.54 -2.87
CA GLN A 159 -2.79 15.75 -3.52
C GLN A 159 -2.12 16.72 -2.53
N ASN A 160 -2.73 16.93 -1.37
CA ASN A 160 -2.21 17.79 -0.31
C ASN A 160 -0.84 17.27 0.18
N VAL A 161 -0.72 15.95 0.38
CA VAL A 161 0.53 15.31 0.81
C VAL A 161 1.63 15.49 -0.23
N LEU A 162 1.30 15.35 -1.52
CA LEU A 162 2.23 15.66 -2.62
C LEU A 162 2.62 17.15 -2.69
N GLN A 163 1.91 18.03 -2.01
CA GLN A 163 2.28 19.44 -1.83
C GLN A 163 2.96 19.72 -0.48
N GLY A 164 3.27 18.68 0.30
CA GLY A 164 3.91 18.79 1.62
C GLY A 164 2.94 19.11 2.76
N ILE A 165 1.64 18.95 2.55
CA ILE A 165 0.60 19.23 3.55
C ILE A 165 0.01 17.91 4.04
N LEU A 166 0.26 17.57 5.31
CA LEU A 166 -0.35 16.39 5.93
C LEU A 166 -1.81 16.68 6.31
N PRO A 167 -2.70 15.69 6.25
CA PRO A 167 -4.04 15.82 6.80
C PRO A 167 -3.99 15.89 8.33
N ASP A 168 -4.91 16.64 8.93
CA ASP A 168 -5.03 16.77 10.38
C ASP A 168 -5.40 15.42 11.04
N GLU A 169 -6.25 14.65 10.35
CA GLU A 169 -6.68 13.33 10.80
C GLU A 169 -5.92 12.22 10.07
N ASN A 170 -5.43 11.24 10.85
CA ASN A 170 -4.77 10.04 10.36
C ASN A 170 -3.63 10.29 9.33
N PRO A 171 -2.66 11.17 9.61
CA PRO A 171 -1.57 11.47 8.68
C PRO A 171 -0.75 10.23 8.27
N ALA A 172 -0.65 9.24 9.17
CA ALA A 172 0.03 7.98 8.91
C ALA A 172 -0.60 7.16 7.75
N GLN A 173 -1.88 7.41 7.40
CA GLN A 173 -2.49 6.79 6.22
C GLN A 173 -1.76 7.14 4.92
N TYR A 174 -0.99 8.23 4.90
CA TYR A 174 -0.26 8.69 3.72
C TYR A 174 1.27 8.50 3.86
N ALA A 175 1.72 7.71 4.83
CA ALA A 175 3.14 7.45 5.08
C ALA A 175 3.89 6.98 3.81
N GLN A 176 3.25 6.14 2.99
CA GLN A 176 3.78 5.66 1.72
C GLN A 176 4.02 6.79 0.71
N THR A 177 3.11 7.76 0.64
CA THR A 177 3.20 8.90 -0.27
C THR A 177 4.25 9.89 0.21
N VAL A 178 4.28 10.15 1.52
CA VAL A 178 5.31 10.97 2.17
C VAL A 178 6.71 10.38 1.94
N TYR A 179 6.86 9.06 2.11
CA TYR A 179 8.14 8.40 1.90
C TYR A 179 8.56 8.40 0.43
N LEU A 180 7.62 8.11 -0.48
CA LEU A 180 7.84 8.18 -1.92
C LEU A 180 8.34 9.57 -2.34
N GLN A 181 7.66 10.63 -1.88
CA GLN A 181 8.06 12.00 -2.18
C GLN A 181 9.46 12.31 -1.62
N SER A 182 9.75 11.89 -0.38
CA SER A 182 11.05 12.13 0.26
C SER A 182 12.19 11.45 -0.49
N MET A 183 11.97 10.23 -1.01
CA MET A 183 12.96 9.52 -1.82
C MET A 183 13.23 10.22 -3.15
N LEU A 184 12.17 10.64 -3.84
CA LEU A 184 12.25 11.21 -5.18
C LEU A 184 12.74 12.65 -5.19
N HIS A 185 12.42 13.42 -4.15
CA HIS A 185 12.88 14.79 -3.97
C HIS A 185 14.41 14.89 -3.97
N ASN A 186 15.09 13.94 -3.32
CA ASN A 186 16.56 13.88 -3.29
C ASN A 186 17.18 13.54 -4.66
N LEU A 187 16.38 13.04 -5.61
CA LEU A 187 16.78 12.70 -6.96
C LEU A 187 16.33 13.74 -8.00
N GLY A 188 15.61 14.79 -7.58
CA GLY A 188 15.02 15.78 -8.48
C GLY A 188 13.84 15.26 -9.32
N ILE A 189 13.29 14.09 -8.97
CA ILE A 189 12.16 13.46 -9.67
C ILE A 189 10.85 13.97 -9.07
N THR A 190 9.88 14.31 -9.92
CA THR A 190 8.59 14.87 -9.50
C THR A 190 7.49 13.81 -9.55
N VAL A 191 6.57 13.88 -8.59
CA VAL A 191 5.33 13.09 -8.61
C VAL A 191 4.17 14.03 -8.92
N LYS A 192 3.46 13.76 -10.02
CA LYS A 192 2.26 14.48 -10.42
C LYS A 192 1.04 13.58 -10.24
N ALA A 193 -0.06 14.19 -9.82
CA ALA A 193 -1.31 13.47 -9.63
C ALA A 193 -2.44 14.18 -10.37
N SER A 194 -3.30 13.39 -11.03
CA SER A 194 -4.50 13.87 -11.71
C SER A 194 -5.65 12.89 -11.47
N PHE A 195 -6.84 13.40 -11.20
CA PHE A 195 -7.97 12.58 -10.78
C PHE A 195 -9.27 12.99 -11.47
N SER A 196 -10.14 12.03 -11.65
CA SER A 196 -11.55 12.16 -12.02
C SER A 196 -12.42 11.40 -11.02
N GLU A 197 -13.72 11.31 -11.27
CA GLU A 197 -14.61 10.55 -10.40
C GLU A 197 -14.28 9.05 -10.36
N PHE A 198 -13.87 8.46 -11.49
CA PHE A 198 -13.70 7.02 -11.67
C PHE A 198 -12.25 6.60 -11.91
N GLU A 199 -11.35 7.56 -12.05
CA GLU A 199 -9.95 7.30 -12.35
C GLU A 199 -9.01 8.23 -11.58
N ALA A 200 -7.89 7.68 -11.12
CA ALA A 200 -6.79 8.41 -10.50
C ALA A 200 -5.47 7.99 -11.15
N LYS A 201 -4.67 8.98 -11.57
CA LYS A 201 -3.34 8.78 -12.14
C LYS A 201 -2.26 9.41 -11.25
N LEU A 202 -1.21 8.65 -10.98
CA LEU A 202 0.08 9.17 -10.49
C LEU A 202 1.12 8.98 -11.58
N GLN A 203 1.81 10.05 -11.94
CA GLN A 203 2.94 10.04 -12.86
C GLN A 203 4.21 10.41 -12.10
N ILE A 204 5.25 9.58 -12.23
CA ILE A 204 6.57 9.79 -11.64
C ILE A 204 7.55 10.02 -12.77
N ALA A 205 8.04 11.26 -12.91
CA ALA A 205 8.91 11.73 -13.98
C ALA A 205 9.87 12.81 -13.49
#